data_AF-A0A1M5VWB4-F1
#
_entry.id   AF-A0A1M5VWB4-F1
#
_cell.length_a   1.000
_cell.length_b   1.000
_cell.length_c   1.000
_cell.angle_alpha   90.00
_cell.angle_beta   90.00
_cell.angle_gamma   90.00
#
_symmetry.space_group_name_H-M   'P 1'
#
loop_
_entity.id
_entity.type
_entity.pdbx_description
1 polymer ?
#
loop_
_entity_poly.entity_id
_entity_poly.type
_entity_poly.pdbx_seq_one_letter_code
_entity_poly.pdbx_strand_id
1 'polypeptide(L)'
;MDKDQLIGELPPPSERDYYIQRPSEQEFADVCNEFWWICLNISKGLWRKEITYTMFMYEQINRNALMQMIDWYIGVKTNFSVSAGKLGKYYPNYLDEEDWEKYRKTYSCGKDLERIWEALFTMCDLFTKLSKHVAHTLDFAFQQEDVTNVMMYMRRIRELTNHG
;
A
#
# COMPACT_ATOMS: atom_id res chain seq x y z
N MET A 1 29.83 -14.91 4.23
CA MET A 1 31.23 -15.23 3.88
C MET A 1 31.20 -16.67 3.42
N ASP A 2 31.33 -16.90 2.11
CA ASP A 2 31.41 -18.25 1.54
C ASP A 2 32.77 -18.83 1.91
N LYS A 3 32.77 -19.90 2.71
CA LYS A 3 34.00 -20.55 3.18
C LYS A 3 34.53 -21.59 2.19
N ASP A 4 33.72 -21.98 1.22
CA ASP A 4 33.97 -23.14 0.37
C ASP A 4 34.14 -22.78 -1.12
N GLN A 5 34.08 -21.47 -1.47
CA GLN A 5 34.18 -20.96 -2.85
C GLN A 5 33.25 -21.70 -3.84
N LEU A 6 32.10 -22.18 -3.35
CA LEU A 6 31.13 -22.94 -4.14
C LEU A 6 30.31 -22.01 -5.03
N ILE A 7 30.22 -20.73 -4.66
CA ILE A 7 29.57 -19.70 -5.45
C ILE A 7 30.65 -19.10 -6.34
N GLY A 8 30.56 -19.33 -7.65
CA GLY A 8 31.44 -18.69 -8.64
C GLY A 8 31.40 -17.16 -8.57
N GLU A 9 32.17 -16.47 -9.41
CA GLU A 9 32.17 -15.00 -9.42
C GLU A 9 30.76 -14.43 -9.61
N LEU A 10 30.23 -13.83 -8.54
CA LEU A 10 28.99 -13.07 -8.62
C LEU A 10 29.26 -11.78 -9.39
N PRO A 11 28.37 -11.37 -10.31
CA PRO A 11 28.48 -10.06 -10.91
C PRO A 11 28.47 -8.97 -9.82
N PRO A 12 29.19 -7.86 -10.01
CA PRO A 12 29.21 -6.78 -9.05
C PRO A 12 27.79 -6.27 -8.81
N PRO A 13 27.41 -5.94 -7.55
CA PRO A 13 26.09 -5.41 -7.26
C PRO A 13 25.79 -4.20 -8.14
N SER A 14 24.70 -4.23 -8.89
CA SER A 14 24.24 -3.07 -9.66
C SER A 14 23.08 -2.40 -8.94
N GLU A 15 23.06 -1.07 -8.89
CA GLU A 15 21.88 -0.35 -8.40
C GLU A 15 20.62 -0.67 -9.23
N ARG A 16 20.81 -1.10 -10.50
CA ARG A 16 19.74 -1.52 -11.41
C ARG A 16 18.97 -2.74 -10.90
N ASP A 17 19.62 -3.60 -10.12
CA ASP A 17 18.99 -4.80 -9.56
C ASP A 17 17.91 -4.43 -8.53
N TYR A 18 17.92 -3.18 -8.04
CA TYR A 18 16.96 -2.65 -7.06
C TYR A 18 15.95 -1.67 -7.67
N TYR A 19 15.96 -1.50 -9.00
CA TYR A 19 15.00 -0.62 -9.65
C TYR A 19 13.59 -1.16 -9.51
N ILE A 20 12.64 -0.24 -9.40
CA ILE A 20 11.22 -0.57 -9.38
C ILE A 20 10.89 -1.27 -10.69
N GLN A 21 10.31 -2.46 -10.60
CA GLN A 21 9.88 -3.22 -11.77
C GLN A 21 8.51 -2.72 -12.24
N ARG A 22 8.37 -2.58 -13.56
CA ARG A 22 7.09 -2.24 -14.19
C ARG A 22 6.10 -3.39 -13.99
N PRO A 23 4.91 -3.15 -13.44
CA PRO A 23 3.91 -4.19 -13.29
C PRO A 23 3.29 -4.56 -14.63
N SER A 24 2.84 -5.81 -14.72
CA SER A 24 1.78 -6.23 -15.64
C SER A 24 0.42 -5.72 -15.17
N GLU A 25 -0.57 -5.72 -16.07
CA GLU A 25 -1.94 -5.35 -15.73
C GLU A 25 -2.53 -6.27 -14.66
N GLN A 26 -2.21 -7.58 -14.71
CA GLN A 26 -2.67 -8.55 -13.72
C GLN A 26 -2.09 -8.29 -12.34
N GLU A 27 -0.78 -8.05 -12.22
CA GLU A 27 -0.14 -7.73 -10.93
C GLU A 27 -0.75 -6.46 -10.31
N PHE A 28 -1.01 -5.45 -11.14
CA PHE A 28 -1.69 -4.24 -10.71
C PHE A 28 -3.10 -4.52 -10.17
N ALA A 29 -3.88 -5.32 -10.90
CA ALA A 29 -5.23 -5.71 -10.51
C ALA A 29 -5.23 -6.52 -9.21
N ASP A 30 -4.29 -7.45 -9.05
CA ASP A 30 -4.15 -8.29 -7.86
C ASP A 30 -3.85 -7.47 -6.61
N VAL A 31 -2.92 -6.49 -6.70
CA VAL A 31 -2.61 -5.59 -5.59
C VAL A 31 -3.79 -4.68 -5.24
N CYS A 32 -4.54 -4.20 -6.23
CA CYS A 32 -5.76 -3.43 -5.98
C CYS A 32 -6.80 -4.30 -5.25
N ASN A 33 -7.04 -5.52 -5.72
CA ASN A 33 -7.99 -6.44 -5.12
C ASN A 33 -7.60 -6.81 -3.68
N GLU A 34 -6.33 -7.14 -3.43
CA GLU A 34 -5.84 -7.46 -2.09
C GLU A 34 -6.06 -6.28 -1.13
N PHE A 35 -5.65 -5.07 -1.52
CA PHE A 35 -5.81 -3.87 -0.69
C PHE A 35 -7.29 -3.66 -0.28
N TRP A 36 -8.21 -3.71 -1.24
CA TRP A 36 -9.62 -3.44 -0.98
C TRP A 36 -10.32 -4.57 -0.22
N TRP A 37 -9.99 -5.82 -0.52
CA TRP A 37 -10.50 -6.96 0.24
C TRP A 37 -10.09 -6.90 1.71
N ILE A 38 -8.84 -6.53 1.98
CA ILE A 38 -8.30 -6.48 3.33
C ILE A 38 -8.84 -5.27 4.10
N CYS A 39 -9.16 -4.14 3.44
CA CYS A 39 -9.92 -3.04 4.05
C CYS A 39 -11.25 -3.50 4.67
N LEU A 40 -11.97 -4.43 4.03
CA LEU A 40 -13.20 -5.02 4.58
C LEU A 40 -12.94 -5.80 5.87
N ASN A 41 -11.82 -6.54 5.91
CA ASN A 41 -11.41 -7.33 7.07
C ASN A 41 -10.96 -6.47 8.24
N ILE A 42 -10.15 -5.44 7.97
CA ILE A 42 -9.71 -4.44 8.97
C ILE A 42 -10.94 -3.74 9.56
N SER A 43 -11.90 -3.35 8.73
CA SER A 43 -13.13 -2.69 9.16
C SER A 43 -13.98 -3.55 10.11
N LYS A 44 -14.12 -4.84 9.81
CA LYS A 44 -14.78 -5.80 10.71
C LYS A 44 -14.01 -5.96 12.03
N GLY A 45 -12.68 -6.06 11.97
CA GLY A 45 -11.82 -6.14 13.15
C GLY A 45 -11.95 -4.93 14.07
N LEU A 46 -11.95 -3.73 13.49
CA LEU A 46 -12.17 -2.47 14.22
C LEU A 46 -13.55 -2.44 14.90
N TRP A 47 -14.60 -2.81 14.18
CA TRP A 47 -15.95 -2.86 14.72
C TRP A 47 -16.09 -3.85 15.89
N ARG A 48 -15.42 -5.02 15.79
CA ARG A 48 -15.35 -6.03 16.86
C ARG A 48 -14.33 -5.74 17.96
N LYS A 49 -13.55 -4.66 17.82
CA LYS A 49 -12.44 -4.31 18.73
C LYS A 49 -11.35 -5.38 18.81
N GLU A 50 -11.14 -6.15 17.74
CA GLU A 50 -10.11 -7.17 17.60
C GLU A 50 -8.77 -6.52 17.18
N ILE A 51 -8.15 -5.79 18.11
CA ILE A 51 -7.02 -4.91 17.79
C ILE A 51 -5.78 -5.63 17.24
N THR A 52 -5.46 -6.82 17.75
CA THR A 52 -4.29 -7.59 17.32
C THR A 52 -4.43 -8.06 15.87
N TYR A 53 -5.60 -8.62 15.53
CA TYR A 53 -5.95 -8.98 14.16
C TYR A 53 -5.95 -7.76 13.24
N THR A 54 -6.62 -6.69 13.66
CA THR A 54 -6.72 -5.44 12.90
C THR A 54 -5.35 -4.89 12.53
N MET A 55 -4.45 -4.74 13.52
CA MET A 55 -3.12 -4.19 13.29
C MET A 55 -2.23 -5.11 12.47
N PHE A 56 -2.40 -6.43 12.57
CA PHE A 56 -1.71 -7.38 11.69
C PHE A 56 -2.12 -7.19 10.23
N MET A 57 -3.43 -7.21 9.95
CA MET A 57 -3.95 -7.02 8.60
C MET A 57 -3.57 -5.64 8.03
N TYR A 58 -3.59 -4.61 8.88
CA TYR A 58 -3.22 -3.25 8.54
C TYR A 58 -1.74 -3.09 8.17
N GLU A 59 -0.83 -3.50 9.06
CA GLU A 59 0.61 -3.25 8.89
C GLU A 59 1.36 -4.33 8.11
N GLN A 60 0.83 -5.55 7.99
CA GLN A 60 1.52 -6.64 7.29
C GLN A 60 0.95 -6.91 5.90
N ILE A 61 -0.29 -6.50 5.62
CA ILE A 61 -0.92 -6.77 4.32
C ILE A 61 -1.20 -5.44 3.61
N ASN A 62 -2.09 -4.60 4.16
CA ASN A 62 -2.46 -3.34 3.51
C ASN A 62 -1.28 -2.37 3.34
N ARG A 63 -0.39 -2.29 4.33
CA ARG A 63 0.86 -1.53 4.24
C ARG A 63 1.72 -1.95 3.05
N ASN A 64 1.87 -3.27 2.84
CA ASN A 64 2.68 -3.80 1.75
C ASN A 64 2.05 -3.50 0.39
N ALA A 65 0.73 -3.65 0.26
CA ALA A 65 0.01 -3.26 -0.95
C ALA A 65 0.13 -1.74 -1.25
N LEU A 66 0.02 -0.88 -0.23
CA LEU A 66 0.23 0.56 -0.38
C LEU A 66 1.66 0.89 -0.80
N MET A 67 2.66 0.27 -0.19
CA MET A 67 4.06 0.47 -0.55
C MET A 67 4.33 0.03 -1.99
N GLN A 68 3.79 -1.11 -2.42
CA GLN A 68 3.89 -1.57 -3.81
C GLN A 68 3.26 -0.57 -4.79
N MET A 69 2.12 0.01 -4.44
CA MET A 69 1.47 1.04 -5.27
C MET A 69 2.27 2.35 -5.31
N ILE A 70 2.90 2.75 -4.20
CA ILE A 70 3.81 3.90 -4.16
C ILE A 70 5.04 3.64 -5.03
N ASP A 71 5.63 2.44 -4.94
CA ASP A 71 6.76 2.04 -5.77
C ASP A 71 6.38 2.16 -7.24
N TRP A 72 5.25 1.59 -7.68
CA TRP A 72 4.81 1.74 -9.08
C TRP A 72 4.51 3.18 -9.47
N TYR A 73 3.92 3.98 -8.58
CA TYR A 73 3.72 5.41 -8.82
C TYR A 73 5.04 6.16 -9.05
N ILE A 74 6.07 5.87 -8.26
CA ILE A 74 7.42 6.41 -8.45
C ILE A 74 8.01 5.88 -9.76
N GLY A 75 7.82 4.58 -10.05
CA GLY A 75 8.25 3.93 -11.27
C GLY A 75 7.70 4.61 -12.52
N VAL A 76 6.39 4.86 -12.59
CA VAL A 76 5.80 5.56 -13.75
C VAL A 76 6.34 6.99 -13.91
N LYS A 77 6.53 7.73 -12.81
CA LYS A 77 7.08 9.10 -12.85
C LYS A 77 8.55 9.17 -13.27
N THR A 78 9.29 8.09 -13.08
CA THR A 78 10.74 8.02 -13.32
C THR A 78 11.10 7.08 -14.46
N ASN A 79 10.11 6.62 -15.24
CA ASN A 79 10.30 5.60 -16.27
C ASN A 79 11.03 4.34 -15.77
N PHE A 80 10.75 3.92 -14.54
CA PHE A 80 11.28 2.72 -13.89
C PHE A 80 12.82 2.71 -13.82
N SER A 81 13.43 3.89 -13.68
CA SER A 81 14.89 4.08 -13.69
C SER A 81 15.50 4.31 -12.30
N VAL A 82 14.73 4.12 -11.23
CA VAL A 82 15.17 4.36 -9.85
C VAL A 82 14.71 3.24 -8.91
N SER A 83 15.35 3.19 -7.73
CA SER A 83 14.90 2.41 -6.59
C SER A 83 14.19 3.31 -5.58
N ALA A 84 13.10 2.85 -4.96
CA ALA A 84 12.50 3.50 -3.80
C ALA A 84 13.29 3.29 -2.49
N GLY A 85 14.38 2.50 -2.55
CA GLY A 85 15.14 2.07 -1.40
C GLY A 85 14.39 1.02 -0.57
N LYS A 86 15.12 0.29 0.28
CA LYS A 86 14.54 -0.74 1.13
C LYS A 86 13.39 -0.17 1.97
N LEU A 87 12.20 -0.76 1.84
CA LEU A 87 11.00 -0.38 2.58
C LEU A 87 10.65 1.12 2.47
N GLY A 88 10.80 1.70 1.27
CA GLY A 88 10.40 3.08 1.01
C GLY A 88 11.32 4.14 1.61
N LYS A 89 12.59 3.79 1.90
CA LYS A 89 13.60 4.71 2.43
C LYS A 89 13.67 6.05 1.67
N TYR A 90 13.40 6.04 0.37
CA TYR A 90 13.50 7.22 -0.50
C TYR A 90 12.15 7.82 -0.91
N TYR A 91 11.01 7.38 -0.35
CA TYR A 91 9.71 8.00 -0.62
C TYR A 91 9.68 9.54 -0.46
N PRO A 92 10.32 10.15 0.56
CA PRO A 92 10.35 11.61 0.69
C PRO A 92 11.01 12.35 -0.47
N ASN A 93 11.82 11.65 -1.29
CA ASN A 93 12.51 12.25 -2.44
C ASN A 93 11.63 12.25 -3.71
N TYR A 94 10.57 11.43 -3.75
CA TYR A 94 9.80 11.18 -4.97
C TYR A 94 8.31 11.56 -4.84
N LEU A 95 7.76 11.46 -3.64
CA LEU A 95 6.42 11.94 -3.33
C LEU A 95 6.44 13.45 -3.15
N ASP A 96 5.36 14.12 -3.56
CA ASP A 96 5.17 15.52 -3.20
C ASP A 96 4.89 15.64 -1.68
N GLU A 97 4.96 16.86 -1.16
CA GLU A 97 4.78 17.11 0.28
C GLU A 97 3.42 16.62 0.79
N GLU A 98 2.37 16.74 -0.03
CA GLU A 98 1.01 16.32 0.31
C GLU A 98 0.90 14.79 0.45
N ASP A 99 1.41 14.04 -0.52
CA ASP A 99 1.37 12.58 -0.54
C ASP A 99 2.31 11.98 0.49
N TRP A 100 3.48 12.59 0.71
CA TRP A 100 4.37 12.19 1.80
C TRP A 100 3.70 12.38 3.16
N GLU A 101 3.03 13.52 3.36
CA GLU A 101 2.30 13.76 4.60
C GLU A 101 1.13 12.80 4.80
N LYS A 102 0.35 12.51 3.75
CA LYS A 102 -0.70 11.48 3.79
C LYS A 102 -0.11 10.12 4.14
N TYR A 103 1.00 9.72 3.52
CA TYR A 103 1.66 8.46 3.83
C TYR A 103 2.05 8.39 5.30
N ARG A 104 2.66 9.44 5.87
CA ARG A 104 2.99 9.48 7.30
C ARG A 104 1.75 9.37 8.19
N LYS A 105 0.66 10.04 7.83
CA LYS A 105 -0.63 9.97 8.55
C LYS A 105 -1.29 8.60 8.52
N THR A 106 -0.88 7.71 7.62
CA THR A 106 -1.34 6.32 7.65
C THR A 106 -0.69 5.49 8.78
N TYR A 107 0.31 5.99 9.51
CA TYR A 107 0.80 5.26 10.69
C TYR A 107 -0.08 5.57 11.90
N SER A 108 -0.75 4.56 12.43
CA SER A 108 -1.60 4.69 13.63
C SER A 108 -0.85 4.19 14.88
N CYS A 109 -1.15 4.78 16.04
CA CYS A 109 -0.51 4.40 17.31
C CYS A 109 -1.14 3.19 18.01
N GLY A 110 -2.06 2.47 17.36
CA GLY A 110 -2.68 1.21 17.83
C GLY A 110 -3.56 1.29 19.09
N LYS A 111 -3.45 2.34 19.91
CA LYS A 111 -4.17 2.51 21.18
C LYS A 111 -5.59 3.06 21.02
N ASP A 112 -5.84 3.77 19.93
CA ASP A 112 -7.07 4.55 19.71
C ASP A 112 -7.74 4.09 18.41
N LEU A 113 -8.90 3.44 18.55
CA LEU A 113 -9.65 2.88 17.41
C LEU A 113 -10.08 3.96 16.41
N GLU A 114 -10.44 5.16 16.88
CA GLU A 114 -10.84 6.26 15.98
C GLU A 114 -9.65 6.73 15.15
N ARG A 115 -8.46 6.82 15.75
CA ARG A 115 -7.24 7.14 15.00
C ARG A 115 -6.85 6.06 14.00
N ILE A 116 -7.14 4.78 14.28
CA ILE A 116 -6.91 3.71 13.30
C ILE A 116 -7.88 3.84 12.13
N TRP A 117 -9.16 4.17 12.39
CA TRP A 117 -10.12 4.48 11.33
C TRP A 117 -9.66 5.64 10.46
N GLU A 118 -9.25 6.76 11.06
CA GLU A 118 -8.75 7.94 10.35
C GLU A 118 -7.52 7.62 9.49
N ALA A 119 -6.56 6.87 10.04
CA ALA A 119 -5.38 6.43 9.33
C ALA A 119 -5.72 5.48 8.17
N LEU A 120 -6.69 4.57 8.36
CA LEU A 120 -7.17 3.65 7.33
C LEU A 120 -7.87 4.39 6.18
N PHE A 121 -8.73 5.37 6.47
CA PHE A 121 -9.33 6.19 5.41
C PHE A 121 -8.28 7.03 4.68
N THR A 122 -7.30 7.58 5.39
CA THR A 122 -6.17 8.29 4.77
C THR A 122 -5.37 7.36 3.85
N MET A 123 -5.16 6.11 4.26
CA MET A 123 -4.51 5.08 3.44
C MET A 123 -5.32 4.76 2.18
N CYS A 124 -6.65 4.63 2.29
CA CYS A 124 -7.53 4.40 1.15
C CYS A 124 -7.52 5.56 0.15
N ASP A 125 -7.54 6.80 0.64
CA ASP A 125 -7.51 8.00 -0.19
C ASP A 125 -6.19 8.11 -0.95
N LEU A 126 -5.06 7.89 -0.26
CA LEU A 126 -3.73 7.88 -0.89
C LEU A 126 -3.64 6.75 -1.92
N PHE A 127 -3.99 5.51 -1.55
CA PHE A 127 -3.96 4.37 -2.46
C PHE A 127 -4.76 4.64 -3.73
N THR A 128 -6.00 5.15 -3.58
CA THR A 128 -6.88 5.50 -4.71
C THR A 128 -6.27 6.56 -5.63
N LYS A 129 -5.64 7.61 -5.07
CA LYS A 129 -4.97 8.65 -5.87
C LYS A 129 -3.85 8.04 -6.71
N LEU A 130 -2.98 7.26 -6.07
CA LEU A 130 -1.80 6.69 -6.72
C LEU A 130 -2.17 5.61 -7.75
N SER A 131 -3.10 4.72 -7.41
CA SER A 131 -3.54 3.64 -8.30
C SER A 131 -4.21 4.16 -9.56
N LYS A 132 -5.01 5.23 -9.47
CA LYS A 132 -5.58 5.90 -10.64
C LYS A 132 -4.51 6.46 -11.57
N HIS A 133 -3.48 7.08 -11.00
CA HIS A 133 -2.40 7.66 -11.78
C HIS A 133 -1.59 6.56 -12.49
N VAL A 134 -1.27 5.48 -11.78
CA VAL A 134 -0.57 4.31 -12.36
C VAL A 134 -1.41 3.69 -13.48
N ALA A 135 -2.69 3.39 -13.22
CA ALA A 135 -3.57 2.80 -14.22
C ALA A 135 -3.68 3.66 -15.48
N HIS A 136 -3.92 4.96 -15.31
CA HIS A 136 -3.99 5.89 -16.44
C HIS A 136 -2.68 5.97 -17.24
N THR A 137 -1.52 5.95 -16.57
CA THR A 137 -0.22 6.10 -17.22
C THR A 137 0.22 4.82 -17.94
N LEU A 138 -0.19 3.66 -17.43
CA LEU A 138 0.15 2.35 -17.99
C LEU A 138 -0.93 1.77 -18.91
N ASP A 139 -2.05 2.47 -19.08
CA ASP A 139 -3.23 2.04 -19.84
C ASP A 139 -3.86 0.75 -19.29
N PHE A 140 -4.00 0.67 -17.97
CA PHE A 140 -4.64 -0.44 -17.27
C PHE A 140 -6.07 -0.11 -16.85
N ALA A 141 -6.92 -1.12 -16.76
CA ALA A 141 -8.25 -0.96 -16.19
C ALA A 141 -8.19 -0.60 -14.69
N PHE A 142 -8.99 0.40 -14.29
CA PHE A 142 -9.17 0.77 -12.88
C PHE A 142 -10.63 0.63 -12.46
N GLN A 143 -10.92 -0.29 -11.55
CA GLN A 143 -12.28 -0.58 -11.08
C GLN A 143 -12.73 0.43 -10.02
N GLN A 144 -13.20 1.60 -10.48
CA GLN A 144 -13.71 2.67 -9.60
C GLN A 144 -14.92 2.23 -8.75
N GLU A 145 -15.72 1.29 -9.27
CA GLU A 145 -16.88 0.77 -8.56
C GLU A 145 -16.48 0.02 -7.28
N ASP A 146 -15.43 -0.80 -7.33
CA ASP A 146 -14.93 -1.55 -6.16
C ASP A 146 -14.50 -0.61 -5.03
N VAL A 147 -13.75 0.45 -5.38
CA VAL A 147 -13.37 1.50 -4.42
C VAL A 147 -14.60 2.11 -3.77
N THR A 148 -15.61 2.44 -4.57
CA THR A 148 -16.83 3.10 -4.09
C THR A 148 -17.60 2.18 -3.14
N ASN A 149 -17.78 0.93 -3.53
CA ASN A 149 -18.50 -0.08 -2.75
C ASN A 149 -17.81 -0.37 -1.41
N VAL A 150 -16.48 -0.52 -1.41
CA VAL A 150 -15.71 -0.77 -0.20
C VAL A 150 -15.72 0.46 0.71
N MET A 151 -15.51 1.67 0.20
CA MET A 151 -15.57 2.89 1.00
C MET A 151 -16.95 3.12 1.62
N MET A 152 -18.03 2.85 0.89
CA MET A 152 -19.40 2.90 1.43
C MET A 152 -19.59 1.87 2.55
N TYR A 153 -19.13 0.64 2.35
CA TYR A 153 -19.19 -0.40 3.37
C TYR A 153 -18.42 -0.01 4.63
N MET A 154 -17.19 0.48 4.50
CA MET A 154 -16.36 0.89 5.64
C MET A 154 -17.02 1.99 6.46
N ARG A 155 -17.57 3.02 5.80
CA ARG A 155 -18.32 4.10 6.47
C ARG A 155 -19.52 3.56 7.23
N ARG A 156 -20.30 2.67 6.60
CA ARG A 156 -21.44 2.01 7.25
C ARG A 156 -21.02 1.21 8.48
N ILE A 157 -19.97 0.40 8.37
CA ILE A 157 -19.48 -0.42 9.50
C ILE A 157 -19.01 0.46 10.67
N ARG A 158 -18.34 1.58 10.39
CA ARG A 158 -17.90 2.54 11.43
C ARG A 158 -19.08 3.14 12.19
N GLU A 159 -20.20 3.38 11.51
CA GLU A 159 -21.40 3.99 12.10
C GLU A 159 -22.32 2.98 12.82
N LEU A 160 -22.14 1.67 12.60
CA LEU A 160 -22.94 0.65 13.28
C LEU A 160 -22.67 0.66 14.79
N THR A 161 -23.69 1.03 15.56
CA THR A 161 -23.65 0.90 17.02
C THR A 161 -23.51 -0.57 17.41
N ASN A 162 -22.51 -0.86 18.25
CA ASN A 162 -22.42 -2.16 18.89
C ASN A 162 -23.58 -2.31 19.88
N HIS A 163 -24.60 -3.07 19.50
CA HIS A 163 -25.49 -3.70 20.49
C HIS A 163 -24.69 -4.84 21.10
N GLY A 164 -23.96 -4.50 22.17
CA GLY A 164 -23.23 -5.45 23.01
C GLY A 164 -24.16 -6.41 23.72
#